data_AF-A0A5J5E1H6-F1
#
_entry.id   AF-A0A5J5E1H6-F1
#
_cell.length_a   1.000
_cell.length_b   1.000
_cell.length_c   1.000
_cell.angle_alpha   90.00
_cell.angle_beta   90.00
_cell.angle_gamma   90.00
#
_symmetry.space_group_name_H-M   'P 1'
#
loop_
_entity.id
_entity.type
_entity.pdbx_description
1 polymer ?
#
loop_
_entity_poly.entity_id
_entity_poly.type
_entity_poly.pdbx_seq_one_letter_code
_entity_poly.pdbx_strand_id
1 'polypeptide(L)'
;MRRTLRFRHDGTFRVLQMADVQDGPDVDPDTVVLIEAAIRRADPDLVVFTGDQIRGYDPAWMHTFLRRRGERPGDSVREVTRLEAWWRRRFGGPNQPGPDDWPAGALMADARAKVRRCFAGFLAPIVRAGVPFAATYGNHDFQCGILADEQDRIYREFPGCLNPDAQPDQPGRIASSPSAPIPCEPGTFALPVMASDGSNHIAMGVTLVNSGDYATEHPSRSDTIDGEPSSHLSPAARRAIGRNASRNAGPATSQADYARDPRKIDLADSDGYGSPTPQALAWLAESQREMVRRNGDGRPVPAIAFQHIPPQEFYDCLKEVPAFTPNAVEGTRAFAGRCYVLDRSVCRPGSRLGEAIGCADVNCGQVQTMVDAGGYFALFCGHDHKNAFVGHVDGLDLGYAPTCGFASYGPKSRLRGIRLFEFHESDPSRYTTRMLTYGELVGRRSRNETRVFFGDHLVTDGPSLRDQLRRPSVFVTLVGIAGGVAAAIGSACARGARRLLNRPSR
;
A
#
# COMPACT_ATOMS: atom_id res chain seq x y z
N MET A 1 -13.24 -24.47 16.86
CA MET A 1 -13.59 -23.25 17.60
C MET A 1 -12.67 -22.12 17.13
N ARG A 2 -13.20 -20.92 16.84
CA ARG A 2 -12.36 -19.75 16.51
C ARG A 2 -11.51 -19.38 17.74
N ARG A 3 -10.22 -19.11 17.55
CA ARG A 3 -9.30 -18.76 18.64
C ARG A 3 -9.58 -17.33 19.10
N THR A 4 -9.82 -17.15 20.40
CA THR A 4 -9.95 -15.82 21.01
C THR A 4 -8.58 -15.14 21.05
N LEU A 5 -8.49 -13.90 20.54
CA LEU A 5 -7.30 -13.07 20.70
C LEU A 5 -7.22 -12.58 22.14
N ARG A 6 -6.05 -12.72 22.75
CA ARG A 6 -5.81 -12.35 24.15
C ARG A 6 -4.37 -11.88 24.32
N PHE A 7 -4.16 -10.89 25.17
CA PHE A 7 -2.82 -10.58 25.67
C PHE A 7 -2.22 -11.81 26.35
N ARG A 8 -0.92 -12.01 26.17
CA ARG A 8 -0.18 -13.09 26.82
C ARG A 8 -0.11 -12.87 28.33
N HIS A 9 0.25 -13.90 29.08
CA HIS A 9 0.43 -13.80 30.53
C HIS A 9 1.50 -12.78 30.96
N ASP A 10 2.44 -12.43 30.08
CA ASP A 10 3.43 -11.37 30.32
C ASP A 10 2.90 -9.96 29.97
N GLY A 11 1.62 -9.85 29.60
CA GLY A 11 0.97 -8.61 29.21
C GLY A 11 1.31 -8.14 27.80
N THR A 12 1.99 -8.94 26.98
CA THR A 12 2.32 -8.55 25.59
C THR A 12 1.30 -9.07 24.57
N PHE A 13 1.16 -8.34 23.47
CA PHE A 13 0.45 -8.80 22.28
C PHE A 13 1.22 -8.34 21.04
N ARG A 14 1.45 -9.22 20.07
CA ARG A 14 2.30 -8.96 18.91
C ARG A 14 1.55 -9.11 17.60
N VAL A 15 1.68 -8.11 16.73
CA VAL A 15 1.06 -8.10 15.40
C VAL A 15 2.13 -7.97 14.33
N LEU A 16 2.03 -8.76 13.26
CA LEU A 16 2.75 -8.52 12.01
C LEU A 16 1.81 -7.91 10.97
N GLN A 17 2.16 -6.74 10.47
CA GLN A 17 1.50 -6.13 9.30
C GLN A 17 2.26 -6.52 8.03
N MET A 18 1.56 -7.18 7.12
CA MET A 18 2.01 -7.53 5.78
C MET A 18 1.26 -6.68 4.76
N ALA A 19 1.97 -5.76 4.13
CA ALA A 19 1.44 -4.91 3.07
C ALA A 19 1.95 -5.39 1.71
N ASP A 20 1.10 -5.33 0.69
CA ASP A 20 1.47 -5.53 -0.70
C ASP A 20 2.29 -6.80 -0.93
N VAL A 21 1.76 -7.97 -0.52
CA VAL A 21 2.31 -9.25 -1.01
C VAL A 21 2.30 -9.24 -2.53
N GLN A 22 1.23 -8.70 -3.12
CA GLN A 22 1.05 -8.37 -4.53
C GLN A 22 1.76 -9.36 -5.47
N ASP A 23 1.38 -10.63 -5.32
CA ASP A 23 1.98 -11.77 -6.03
C ASP A 23 0.96 -12.42 -6.98
N GLY A 24 1.47 -13.23 -7.92
CA GLY A 24 0.64 -14.03 -8.83
C GLY A 24 0.19 -15.35 -8.19
N PRO A 25 -0.45 -16.26 -8.96
CA PRO A 25 -0.81 -17.60 -8.48
C PRO A 25 0.38 -18.41 -7.96
N ASP A 26 1.57 -18.13 -8.51
CA ASP A 26 2.87 -18.65 -8.10
C ASP A 26 3.59 -17.61 -7.25
N VAL A 27 3.38 -17.64 -5.94
CA VAL A 27 4.00 -16.69 -4.99
C VAL A 27 5.52 -16.81 -5.04
N ASP A 28 6.22 -15.68 -5.07
CA ASP A 28 7.68 -15.66 -5.13
C ASP A 28 8.29 -16.35 -3.88
N PRO A 29 9.26 -17.27 -4.05
CA PRO A 29 9.89 -17.95 -2.93
C PRO A 29 10.55 -17.03 -1.90
N ASP A 30 11.05 -15.85 -2.31
CA ASP A 30 11.62 -14.89 -1.37
C ASP A 30 10.55 -14.17 -0.53
N THR A 31 9.34 -13.98 -1.07
CA THR A 31 8.17 -13.54 -0.29
C THR A 31 7.89 -14.55 0.83
N VAL A 32 7.82 -15.85 0.50
CA VAL A 32 7.57 -16.91 1.48
C VAL A 32 8.67 -16.98 2.55
N VAL A 33 9.94 -16.87 2.14
CA VAL A 33 11.09 -16.87 3.06
C VAL A 33 11.04 -15.66 4.01
N LEU A 34 10.68 -14.48 3.52
CA LEU A 34 10.53 -13.28 4.37
C LEU A 34 9.44 -13.49 5.42
N ILE A 35 8.26 -13.95 5.00
CA ILE A 35 7.12 -14.21 5.90
C ILE A 35 7.52 -15.23 6.97
N GLU A 36 8.12 -16.35 6.58
CA GLU A 36 8.53 -17.38 7.52
C GLU A 36 9.58 -16.87 8.53
N ALA A 37 10.57 -16.12 8.06
CA ALA A 37 11.60 -15.55 8.93
C ALA A 37 11.03 -14.48 9.87
N ALA A 38 10.08 -13.67 9.42
CA ALA A 38 9.41 -12.68 10.24
C ALA A 38 8.56 -13.32 11.35
N ILE A 39 7.78 -14.36 11.03
CA ILE A 39 7.01 -15.12 12.01
C ILE A 39 7.94 -15.73 13.06
N ARG A 40 9.03 -16.39 12.62
CA ARG A 40 10.00 -16.98 13.54
C ARG A 40 10.68 -15.96 14.44
N ARG A 41 10.98 -14.77 13.91
CA ARG A 41 11.66 -13.71 14.66
C ARG A 41 10.75 -12.97 15.63
N ALA A 42 9.48 -12.81 15.27
CA ALA A 42 8.51 -12.03 16.02
C ALA A 42 7.72 -12.87 17.03
N ASP A 43 7.48 -14.15 16.72
CA ASP A 43 6.51 -14.98 17.45
C ASP A 43 5.19 -14.22 17.63
N PRO A 44 4.43 -13.94 16.56
CA PRO A 44 3.27 -13.05 16.62
C PRO A 44 2.00 -13.73 17.12
N ASP A 45 1.11 -12.94 17.74
CA ASP A 45 -0.24 -13.37 18.12
C ASP A 45 -1.26 -13.19 17.00
N LEU A 46 -0.97 -12.31 16.04
CA LEU A 46 -1.82 -12.01 14.88
C LEU A 46 -0.98 -11.58 13.67
N VAL A 47 -1.39 -12.02 12.48
CA VAL A 47 -0.95 -11.43 11.21
C VAL A 47 -2.09 -10.61 10.60
N VAL A 48 -1.79 -9.39 10.14
CA VAL A 48 -2.73 -8.51 9.44
C VAL A 48 -2.22 -8.25 8.03
N PHE A 49 -3.03 -8.59 7.02
CA PHE A 49 -2.82 -8.24 5.62
C PHE A 49 -3.57 -6.96 5.28
N THR A 50 -2.87 -5.93 4.80
CA THR A 50 -3.43 -4.57 4.67
C THR A 50 -3.87 -4.18 3.27
N GLY A 51 -4.00 -5.13 2.35
CA GLY A 51 -4.44 -4.92 0.97
C GLY A 51 -3.35 -5.19 -0.08
N ASP A 52 -3.81 -5.38 -1.31
CA ASP A 52 -3.04 -5.82 -2.48
C ASP A 52 -2.24 -7.09 -2.21
N GLN A 53 -2.92 -8.16 -1.79
CA GLN A 53 -2.28 -9.47 -1.71
C GLN A 53 -2.13 -10.08 -3.10
N ILE A 54 -3.08 -9.81 -3.99
CA ILE A 54 -3.05 -10.28 -5.38
C ILE A 54 -2.51 -9.20 -6.30
N ARG A 55 -1.54 -9.57 -7.15
CA ARG A 55 -1.19 -8.78 -8.33
C ARG A 55 -2.25 -8.98 -9.41
N GLY A 56 -3.38 -8.29 -9.30
CA GLY A 56 -4.52 -8.53 -10.18
C GLY A 56 -4.25 -8.26 -11.66
N TYR A 57 -3.23 -7.46 -11.98
CA TYR A 57 -2.74 -7.22 -13.35
C TYR A 57 -1.68 -8.23 -13.85
N ASP A 58 -1.37 -9.31 -13.10
CA ASP A 58 -0.51 -10.39 -13.58
C ASP A 58 -1.13 -11.08 -14.82
N PRO A 59 -0.33 -11.43 -15.83
CA PRO A 59 -0.80 -12.15 -17.02
C PRO A 59 -1.66 -13.39 -16.75
N ALA A 60 -1.51 -14.04 -15.60
CA ALA A 60 -2.32 -15.20 -15.21
C ALA A 60 -3.83 -14.91 -15.11
N TRP A 61 -4.21 -13.64 -14.95
CA TRP A 61 -5.59 -13.17 -14.81
C TRP A 61 -6.13 -12.49 -16.06
N MET A 62 -5.37 -12.46 -17.15
CA MET A 62 -5.67 -11.62 -18.32
C MET A 62 -7.10 -11.78 -18.86
N HIS A 63 -7.67 -12.98 -18.76
CA HIS A 63 -9.03 -13.29 -19.24
C HIS A 63 -10.14 -12.93 -18.27
N THR A 64 -9.82 -12.74 -16.99
CA THR A 64 -10.76 -12.32 -15.95
C THR A 64 -10.46 -10.91 -15.45
N PHE A 65 -9.47 -10.24 -16.05
CA PHE A 65 -8.96 -8.96 -15.59
C PHE A 65 -10.05 -7.88 -15.63
N LEU A 66 -10.17 -7.15 -14.53
CA LEU A 66 -11.01 -5.96 -14.41
C LEU A 66 -10.10 -4.77 -14.13
N ARG A 67 -10.13 -3.74 -14.97
CA ARG A 67 -9.40 -2.51 -14.64
C ARG A 67 -10.17 -1.71 -13.59
N ARG A 68 -11.50 -1.67 -13.72
CA ARG A 68 -12.44 -0.97 -12.82
C ARG A 68 -13.67 -1.85 -12.51
N ARG A 69 -14.37 -1.55 -11.40
CA ARG A 69 -15.65 -2.20 -11.10
C ARG A 69 -16.67 -1.88 -12.20
N GLY A 70 -17.50 -2.86 -12.55
CA GLY A 70 -18.54 -2.73 -13.57
C GLY A 70 -18.08 -2.92 -15.02
N GLU A 71 -16.78 -3.09 -15.27
CA GLU A 71 -16.27 -3.49 -16.59
C GLU A 71 -16.55 -4.98 -16.89
N ARG A 72 -16.57 -5.35 -18.17
CA ARG A 72 -16.59 -6.77 -18.57
C ARG A 72 -15.17 -7.37 -18.45
N PRO A 73 -15.03 -8.60 -17.93
CA PRO A 73 -13.72 -9.22 -17.79
C PRO A 73 -12.95 -9.31 -19.11
N GLY A 74 -11.70 -8.86 -19.12
CA GLY A 74 -10.78 -8.99 -20.27
C GLY A 74 -10.85 -7.87 -21.33
N ASP A 75 -11.82 -6.95 -21.25
CA ASP A 75 -11.99 -5.88 -22.26
C ASP A 75 -10.82 -4.86 -22.27
N SER A 76 -10.14 -4.66 -21.12
CA SER A 76 -9.20 -3.55 -20.89
C SER A 76 -7.84 -3.99 -20.34
N VAL A 77 -7.23 -5.06 -20.89
CA VAL A 77 -5.90 -5.53 -20.46
C VAL A 77 -4.82 -4.48 -20.74
N ARG A 78 -4.00 -4.11 -19.74
CA ARG A 78 -2.88 -3.16 -19.90
C ARG A 78 -1.87 -3.66 -20.95
N GLU A 79 -1.38 -2.76 -21.80
CA GLU A 79 -0.37 -3.07 -22.83
C GLU A 79 0.91 -3.71 -22.24
N VAL A 80 1.32 -3.28 -21.04
CA VAL A 80 2.46 -3.87 -20.33
C VAL A 80 2.20 -5.33 -19.95
N THR A 81 0.98 -5.67 -19.53
CA THR A 81 0.58 -7.05 -19.24
C THR A 81 0.58 -7.91 -20.51
N ARG A 82 0.12 -7.36 -21.66
CA ARG A 82 0.20 -8.04 -22.96
C ARG A 82 1.64 -8.29 -23.39
N LEU A 83 2.53 -7.31 -23.19
CA LEU A 83 3.96 -7.44 -23.48
C LEU A 83 4.63 -8.48 -22.57
N GLU A 84 4.35 -8.48 -21.27
CA GLU A 84 4.86 -9.49 -20.32
C GLU A 84 4.37 -10.90 -20.70
N ALA A 85 3.09 -11.05 -21.06
CA ALA A 85 2.50 -12.29 -21.53
C ALA A 85 3.17 -12.80 -22.82
N TRP A 86 3.41 -11.90 -23.78
CA TRP A 86 4.14 -12.20 -25.02
C TRP A 86 5.57 -12.67 -24.72
N TRP A 87 6.28 -11.99 -23.81
CA TRP A 87 7.64 -12.34 -23.43
C TRP A 87 7.72 -13.71 -22.76
N ARG A 88 6.79 -14.02 -21.84
CA ARG A 88 6.67 -15.35 -21.20
C ARG A 88 6.38 -16.44 -22.24
N ARG A 89 5.48 -16.21 -23.19
CA ARG A 89 5.20 -17.14 -24.30
C ARG A 89 6.42 -17.37 -25.21
N ARG A 90 7.22 -16.34 -25.45
CA ARG A 90 8.35 -16.40 -26.40
C ARG A 90 9.60 -17.08 -25.85
N PHE A 91 9.77 -17.10 -24.53
CA PHE A 91 11.05 -17.49 -23.89
C PHE A 91 10.94 -18.46 -22.70
N GLY A 92 9.78 -19.06 -22.37
CA GLY A 92 9.78 -20.13 -21.36
C GLY A 92 8.46 -20.59 -20.73
N GLY A 93 7.29 -20.16 -21.19
CA GLY A 93 5.99 -20.60 -20.64
C GLY A 93 5.26 -21.65 -21.51
N PRO A 94 4.49 -22.59 -20.92
CA PRO A 94 3.61 -23.46 -21.69
C PRO A 94 2.55 -22.64 -22.44
N ASN A 95 2.18 -23.11 -23.63
CA ASN A 95 1.21 -22.46 -24.50
C ASN A 95 -0.19 -22.49 -23.83
N GLN A 96 -0.66 -21.37 -23.30
CA GLN A 96 -2.03 -21.28 -22.76
C GLN A 96 -3.04 -21.05 -23.89
N PRO A 97 -4.15 -21.81 -23.95
CA PRO A 97 -5.21 -21.66 -24.96
C PRO A 97 -5.84 -20.26 -24.94
N GLY A 98 -6.52 -19.89 -26.03
CA GLY A 98 -7.17 -18.59 -26.16
C GLY A 98 -8.45 -18.49 -25.30
N PRO A 99 -8.89 -17.26 -24.94
CA PRO A 99 -10.09 -17.05 -24.13
C PRO A 99 -11.38 -17.55 -24.81
N ASP A 100 -11.42 -17.52 -26.14
CA ASP A 100 -12.59 -17.90 -26.94
C ASP A 100 -12.90 -19.41 -26.87
N ASP A 101 -11.98 -20.21 -26.31
CA ASP A 101 -12.12 -21.66 -26.19
C ASP A 101 -12.82 -22.11 -24.89
N TRP A 102 -13.10 -21.19 -23.94
CA TRP A 102 -13.61 -21.53 -22.60
C TRP A 102 -14.96 -20.87 -22.27
N PRO A 103 -15.95 -21.63 -21.75
CA PRO A 103 -17.16 -21.04 -21.19
C PRO A 103 -16.84 -20.08 -20.04
N ALA A 104 -17.57 -18.96 -19.92
CA ALA A 104 -17.33 -17.94 -18.88
C ALA A 104 -17.31 -18.51 -17.44
N GLY A 105 -18.15 -19.50 -17.14
CA GLY A 105 -18.14 -20.19 -15.85
C GLY A 105 -16.85 -20.95 -15.56
N ALA A 106 -16.20 -21.53 -16.59
CA ALA A 106 -14.93 -22.23 -16.46
C ALA A 106 -13.77 -21.25 -16.26
N LEU A 107 -13.80 -20.07 -16.89
CA LEU A 107 -12.83 -19.00 -16.66
C LEU A 107 -12.88 -18.48 -15.22
N MET A 108 -14.08 -18.26 -14.67
CA MET A 108 -14.24 -17.83 -13.28
C MET A 108 -13.84 -18.92 -12.29
N ALA A 109 -14.09 -20.20 -12.60
CA ALA A 109 -13.63 -21.32 -11.78
C ALA A 109 -12.09 -21.41 -11.74
N ASP A 110 -11.43 -21.22 -12.87
CA ASP A 110 -9.96 -21.17 -12.97
C ASP A 110 -9.39 -19.97 -12.20
N ALA A 111 -9.98 -18.77 -12.34
CA ALA A 111 -9.57 -17.59 -11.57
C ALA A 111 -9.67 -17.86 -10.04
N ARG A 112 -10.76 -18.46 -9.56
CA ARG A 112 -10.89 -18.85 -8.14
C ARG A 112 -9.83 -19.86 -7.72
N ALA A 113 -9.52 -20.85 -8.56
CA ALA A 113 -8.50 -21.86 -8.26
C ALA A 113 -7.11 -21.23 -8.16
N LYS A 114 -6.78 -20.30 -9.06
CA LYS A 114 -5.55 -19.52 -9.03
C LYS A 114 -5.48 -18.59 -7.82
N VAL A 115 -6.60 -17.94 -7.42
CA VAL A 115 -6.66 -17.11 -6.20
C VAL A 115 -6.38 -17.95 -4.96
N ARG A 116 -7.03 -19.11 -4.84
CA ARG A 116 -6.74 -20.09 -3.77
C ARG A 116 -5.28 -20.50 -3.75
N ARG A 117 -4.67 -20.71 -4.91
CA ARG A 117 -3.26 -21.09 -5.02
C ARG A 117 -2.31 -19.96 -4.57
N CYS A 118 -2.61 -18.71 -4.95
CA CYS A 118 -1.88 -17.54 -4.45
C CYS A 118 -1.97 -17.46 -2.92
N PHE A 119 -3.18 -17.50 -2.36
CA PHE A 119 -3.42 -17.44 -0.92
C PHE A 119 -2.72 -18.59 -0.20
N ALA A 120 -2.81 -19.82 -0.72
CA ALA A 120 -2.10 -20.97 -0.17
C ALA A 120 -0.59 -20.75 -0.13
N GLY A 121 -0.01 -20.09 -1.15
CA GLY A 121 1.42 -19.80 -1.22
C GLY A 121 1.90 -18.93 -0.04
N PHE A 122 1.32 -17.74 0.13
CA PHE A 122 1.78 -16.81 1.18
C PHE A 122 1.22 -17.12 2.57
N LEU A 123 0.05 -17.78 2.68
CA LEU A 123 -0.52 -18.19 3.97
C LEU A 123 0.12 -19.47 4.51
N ALA A 124 0.75 -20.31 3.68
CA ALA A 124 1.36 -21.56 4.13
C ALA A 124 2.27 -21.42 5.36
N PRO A 125 3.24 -20.48 5.43
CA PRO A 125 4.05 -20.30 6.64
C PRO A 125 3.24 -19.87 7.88
N ILE A 126 2.18 -19.09 7.71
CA ILE A 126 1.29 -18.63 8.79
C ILE A 126 0.47 -19.79 9.34
N VAL A 127 -0.16 -20.55 8.44
CA VAL A 127 -0.97 -21.74 8.79
C VAL A 127 -0.11 -22.79 9.48
N ARG A 128 1.10 -23.07 8.99
CA ARG A 128 2.03 -24.00 9.63
C ARG A 128 2.44 -23.56 11.04
N ALA A 129 2.59 -22.26 11.26
CA ALA A 129 2.91 -21.71 12.58
C ALA A 129 1.69 -21.65 13.53
N GLY A 130 0.48 -21.89 13.05
CA GLY A 130 -0.75 -21.83 13.85
C GLY A 130 -1.10 -20.41 14.32
N VAL A 131 -0.57 -19.39 13.64
CA VAL A 131 -0.83 -17.98 13.94
C VAL A 131 -2.14 -17.57 13.26
N PRO A 132 -3.10 -16.96 13.97
CA PRO A 132 -4.31 -16.45 13.33
C PRO A 132 -4.00 -15.23 12.45
N PHE A 133 -4.83 -15.00 11.44
CA PHE A 133 -4.65 -13.88 10.53
C PHE A 133 -5.96 -13.20 10.14
N ALA A 134 -5.87 -11.95 9.72
CA ALA A 134 -6.97 -11.15 9.19
C ALA A 134 -6.51 -10.39 7.94
N ALA A 135 -7.43 -10.12 7.01
CA ALA A 135 -7.13 -9.44 5.76
C ALA A 135 -8.17 -8.37 5.40
N THR A 136 -7.68 -7.26 4.85
CA THR A 136 -8.47 -6.28 4.08
C THR A 136 -7.91 -6.16 2.66
N TYR A 137 -8.54 -5.32 1.85
CA TYR A 137 -8.38 -5.27 0.40
C TYR A 137 -7.82 -3.93 -0.08
N GLY A 138 -7.10 -4.00 -1.19
CA GLY A 138 -6.60 -2.85 -1.93
C GLY A 138 -7.15 -2.77 -3.35
N ASN A 139 -6.68 -1.78 -4.08
CA ASN A 139 -7.12 -1.46 -5.43
C ASN A 139 -6.69 -2.48 -6.49
N HIS A 140 -5.72 -3.37 -6.21
CA HIS A 140 -5.28 -4.41 -7.14
C HIS A 140 -5.94 -5.77 -6.88
N ASP A 141 -6.49 -6.01 -5.68
CA ASP A 141 -7.02 -7.32 -5.32
C ASP A 141 -8.18 -7.76 -6.22
N PHE A 142 -9.15 -6.88 -6.50
CA PHE A 142 -10.32 -7.21 -7.33
C PHE A 142 -9.97 -7.39 -8.81
N GLN A 143 -8.83 -6.86 -9.25
CA GLN A 143 -8.49 -6.79 -10.68
C GLN A 143 -8.25 -8.16 -11.28
N CYS A 144 -8.07 -9.22 -10.48
CA CYS A 144 -8.04 -10.60 -10.96
C CYS A 144 -9.41 -11.15 -11.40
N GLY A 145 -10.49 -10.39 -11.20
CA GLY A 145 -11.87 -10.76 -11.54
C GLY A 145 -12.67 -11.33 -10.37
N ILE A 146 -12.04 -11.55 -9.21
CA ILE A 146 -12.69 -12.05 -7.99
C ILE A 146 -12.85 -10.89 -7.01
N LEU A 147 -14.09 -10.55 -6.65
CA LEU A 147 -14.40 -9.41 -5.79
C LEU A 147 -14.11 -9.68 -4.30
N ALA A 148 -14.05 -8.62 -3.50
CA ALA A 148 -13.68 -8.69 -2.08
C ALA A 148 -14.56 -9.63 -1.24
N ASP A 149 -15.88 -9.67 -1.46
CA ASP A 149 -16.81 -10.56 -0.74
C ASP A 149 -16.48 -12.04 -0.98
N GLU A 150 -16.07 -12.35 -2.21
CA GLU A 150 -15.70 -13.69 -2.62
C GLU A 150 -14.30 -14.07 -2.17
N GLN A 151 -13.34 -13.14 -2.23
CA GLN A 151 -12.03 -13.33 -1.63
C GLN A 151 -12.15 -13.57 -0.12
N ASP A 152 -13.07 -12.89 0.58
CA ASP A 152 -13.36 -13.10 2.00
C ASP A 152 -13.82 -14.55 2.26
N ARG A 153 -14.72 -15.07 1.41
CA ARG A 153 -15.13 -16.48 1.48
C ARG A 153 -13.94 -17.42 1.29
N ILE A 154 -13.06 -17.14 0.32
CA ILE A 154 -11.87 -17.96 0.06
C ILE A 154 -10.88 -17.89 1.23
N TYR A 155 -10.60 -16.72 1.80
CA TYR A 155 -9.75 -16.58 2.98
C TYR A 155 -10.25 -17.43 4.15
N ARG A 156 -11.58 -17.48 4.35
CA ARG A 156 -12.20 -18.30 5.42
C ARG A 156 -12.05 -19.80 5.21
N GLU A 157 -11.66 -20.28 4.03
CA GLU A 157 -11.30 -21.68 3.78
C GLU A 157 -9.96 -22.05 4.47
N PHE A 158 -9.11 -21.08 4.79
CA PHE A 158 -7.79 -21.31 5.39
C PHE A 158 -7.83 -21.30 6.92
N PRO A 159 -7.18 -22.27 7.60
CA PRO A 159 -7.11 -22.31 9.05
C PRO A 159 -6.49 -21.03 9.64
N GLY A 160 -7.09 -20.52 10.72
CA GLY A 160 -6.60 -19.31 11.40
C GLY A 160 -7.19 -18.00 10.87
N CYS A 161 -7.97 -18.01 9.79
CA CYS A 161 -8.65 -16.82 9.30
C CYS A 161 -9.67 -16.27 10.31
N LEU A 162 -9.55 -14.97 10.62
CA LEU A 162 -10.42 -14.25 11.54
C LEU A 162 -11.45 -13.36 10.85
N ASN A 163 -11.41 -13.22 9.51
CA ASN A 163 -12.38 -12.44 8.77
C ASN A 163 -13.81 -12.94 9.11
N PRO A 164 -14.71 -12.04 9.56
CA PRO A 164 -16.09 -12.42 9.86
C PRO A 164 -16.86 -12.71 8.57
N ASP A 165 -17.99 -13.39 8.72
CA ASP A 165 -18.98 -13.43 7.64
C ASP A 165 -19.81 -12.15 7.68
N ALA A 166 -19.32 -11.12 6.99
CA ALA A 166 -20.03 -9.87 6.81
C ALA A 166 -21.01 -10.01 5.64
N GLN A 167 -22.26 -10.36 5.93
CA GLN A 167 -23.33 -10.39 4.94
C GLN A 167 -23.89 -8.98 4.73
N PRO A 168 -23.82 -8.40 3.51
CA PRO A 168 -24.34 -7.05 3.22
C PRO A 168 -25.84 -6.90 3.51
N ASP A 169 -26.59 -7.99 3.41
CA ASP A 169 -28.04 -8.09 3.61
C ASP A 169 -28.45 -8.39 5.07
N GLN A 170 -27.50 -8.63 5.96
CA GLN A 170 -27.73 -8.79 7.41
C GLN A 170 -26.78 -7.94 8.25
N PRO A 171 -26.83 -6.60 8.12
CA PRO A 171 -26.01 -5.72 8.94
C PRO A 171 -26.32 -5.95 10.42
N GLY A 172 -25.28 -6.20 11.23
CA GLY A 172 -25.44 -6.21 12.69
C GLY A 172 -25.89 -7.52 13.33
N ARG A 173 -25.73 -8.70 12.70
CA ARG A 173 -25.66 -9.96 13.47
C ARG A 173 -24.35 -10.01 14.28
N ILE A 174 -24.31 -9.19 15.34
CA ILE A 174 -23.27 -9.19 16.33
C ILE A 174 -23.44 -10.49 17.13
N ALA A 175 -22.49 -11.42 17.01
CA ALA A 175 -22.52 -12.61 17.86
C ALA A 175 -22.47 -12.19 19.34
N SER A 176 -23.25 -12.85 20.19
CA SER A 176 -23.39 -12.51 21.61
C SER A 176 -22.12 -12.68 22.45
N SER A 177 -21.05 -13.22 21.86
CA SER A 177 -19.79 -13.44 22.55
C SER A 177 -18.95 -12.15 22.63
N PRO A 178 -18.42 -11.78 23.81
CA PRO A 178 -17.57 -10.61 23.98
C PRO A 178 -16.35 -10.58 23.05
N SER A 179 -15.79 -11.76 22.73
CA SER A 179 -14.61 -11.91 21.87
C SER A 179 -14.92 -12.05 20.37
N ALA A 180 -16.19 -11.99 19.97
CA ALA A 180 -16.54 -12.13 18.55
C ALA A 180 -16.10 -10.90 17.75
N PRO A 181 -15.66 -11.07 16.49
CA PRO A 181 -15.46 -9.94 15.58
C PRO A 181 -16.71 -9.07 15.45
N ILE A 182 -16.53 -7.78 15.19
CA ILE A 182 -17.59 -6.81 14.89
C ILE A 182 -17.52 -6.54 13.38
N PRO A 183 -18.41 -7.13 12.55
CA PRO A 183 -18.38 -6.94 11.10
C PRO A 183 -19.05 -5.62 10.67
N CYS A 184 -18.60 -5.06 9.54
CA CYS A 184 -19.31 -4.03 8.77
C CYS A 184 -19.66 -4.55 7.37
N GLU A 185 -18.62 -4.80 6.57
CA GLU A 185 -18.65 -5.24 5.18
C GLU A 185 -17.37 -6.03 4.89
N PRO A 186 -17.25 -6.75 3.76
CA PRO A 186 -16.03 -7.49 3.43
C PRO A 186 -14.76 -6.62 3.51
N GLY A 187 -13.81 -7.04 4.35
CA GLY A 187 -12.57 -6.30 4.64
C GLY A 187 -12.68 -5.18 5.69
N THR A 188 -13.89 -4.83 6.15
CA THR A 188 -14.11 -3.83 7.20
C THR A 188 -14.72 -4.47 8.45
N PHE A 189 -13.92 -4.61 9.51
CA PHE A 189 -14.33 -5.22 10.77
C PHE A 189 -13.35 -4.95 11.90
N ALA A 190 -13.79 -5.11 13.16
CA ALA A 190 -12.94 -5.00 14.34
C ALA A 190 -12.80 -6.35 15.05
N LEU A 191 -11.60 -6.61 15.56
CA LEU A 191 -11.23 -7.79 16.33
C LEU A 191 -10.94 -7.37 17.78
N PRO A 192 -11.82 -7.72 18.73
CA PRO A 192 -11.54 -7.54 20.14
C PRO A 192 -10.37 -8.42 20.61
N VAL A 193 -9.42 -7.83 21.35
CA VAL A 193 -8.31 -8.51 22.04
C VAL A 193 -8.57 -8.48 23.54
N MET A 194 -8.70 -9.65 24.15
CA MET A 194 -9.05 -9.78 25.56
C MET A 194 -7.84 -9.52 26.48
N ALA A 195 -8.11 -9.06 27.70
CA ALA A 195 -7.16 -8.94 28.81
C ALA A 195 -6.46 -10.29 29.13
N SER A 196 -5.27 -10.27 29.70
CA SER A 196 -4.51 -11.50 30.01
C SER A 196 -5.07 -12.30 31.19
N ASP A 197 -5.90 -11.67 32.03
CA ASP A 197 -6.42 -12.20 33.30
C ASP A 197 -7.51 -13.29 33.16
N GLY A 198 -7.85 -13.68 31.94
CA GLY A 198 -8.89 -14.67 31.66
C GLY A 198 -10.31 -14.11 31.65
N SER A 199 -10.50 -12.82 31.95
CA SER A 199 -11.79 -12.13 31.84
C SER A 199 -12.20 -11.97 30.37
N ASN A 200 -13.44 -11.50 30.17
CA ASN A 200 -13.96 -11.08 28.87
C ASN A 200 -13.76 -9.58 28.62
N HIS A 201 -12.92 -8.91 29.40
CA HIS A 201 -12.62 -7.49 29.19
C HIS A 201 -11.80 -7.33 27.92
N ILE A 202 -12.23 -6.41 27.05
CA ILE A 202 -11.55 -6.03 25.82
C ILE A 202 -10.48 -4.99 26.21
N ALA A 203 -9.23 -5.42 26.22
CA ALA A 203 -8.09 -4.55 26.52
C ALA A 203 -7.65 -3.73 25.30
N MET A 204 -7.87 -4.24 24.08
CA MET A 204 -7.51 -3.55 22.84
C MET A 204 -8.40 -3.98 21.67
N GLY A 205 -8.60 -3.11 20.68
CA GLY A 205 -9.19 -3.44 19.38
C GLY A 205 -8.15 -3.44 18.25
N VAL A 206 -8.27 -4.40 17.32
CA VAL A 206 -7.58 -4.35 16.01
C VAL A 206 -8.64 -4.19 14.92
N THR A 207 -8.64 -3.05 14.24
CA THR A 207 -9.61 -2.71 13.20
C THR A 207 -8.99 -2.84 11.82
N LEU A 208 -9.70 -3.52 10.91
CA LEU A 208 -9.38 -3.54 9.48
C LEU A 208 -10.43 -2.73 8.75
N VAL A 209 -10.01 -1.91 7.78
CA VAL A 209 -10.90 -1.08 6.97
C VAL A 209 -10.62 -1.37 5.51
N ASN A 210 -11.67 -1.65 4.74
CA ASN A 210 -11.61 -1.65 3.29
C ASN A 210 -11.58 -0.19 2.82
N SER A 211 -10.42 0.26 2.34
CA SER A 211 -10.21 1.65 1.93
C SER A 211 -10.80 1.98 0.56
N GLY A 212 -11.56 1.05 -0.05
CA GLY A 212 -12.00 1.15 -1.42
C GLY A 212 -10.89 0.81 -2.41
N ASP A 213 -11.19 0.98 -3.69
CA ASP A 213 -10.24 0.75 -4.77
C ASP A 213 -9.94 2.05 -5.53
N TYR A 214 -10.88 2.50 -6.33
CA TYR A 214 -10.70 3.50 -7.36
C TYR A 214 -11.91 4.42 -7.38
N ALA A 215 -11.68 5.73 -7.57
CA ALA A 215 -12.76 6.69 -7.68
C ALA A 215 -13.65 6.37 -8.90
N THR A 216 -14.97 6.42 -8.70
CA THR A 216 -15.99 6.03 -9.69
C THR A 216 -16.40 7.17 -10.62
N GLU A 217 -16.07 8.43 -10.31
CA GLU A 217 -16.49 9.62 -11.06
C GLU A 217 -15.32 10.54 -11.38
N HIS A 218 -15.31 11.11 -12.60
CA HIS A 218 -14.62 12.36 -12.85
C HIS A 218 -15.35 13.45 -12.06
N PRO A 219 -14.71 14.17 -11.12
CA PRO A 219 -15.34 15.35 -10.57
C PRO A 219 -15.68 16.28 -11.74
N SER A 220 -16.94 16.64 -11.86
CA SER A 220 -17.34 17.64 -12.83
C SER A 220 -16.70 18.96 -12.44
N ARG A 221 -16.39 19.83 -13.41
CA ARG A 221 -15.91 21.20 -13.15
C ARG A 221 -16.88 22.04 -12.29
N SER A 222 -18.09 21.54 -12.03
CA SER A 222 -19.12 22.15 -11.17
C SER A 222 -19.14 21.62 -9.73
N ASP A 223 -18.35 20.61 -9.37
CA ASP A 223 -18.27 20.11 -7.99
C ASP A 223 -17.28 20.92 -7.12
N THR A 224 -16.62 21.92 -7.72
CA THR A 224 -15.96 23.00 -6.99
C THR A 224 -16.97 24.12 -6.74
N ILE A 225 -17.70 24.05 -5.63
CA ILE A 225 -18.36 25.23 -5.09
C ILE A 225 -17.26 26.13 -4.51
N ASP A 226 -16.98 27.22 -5.20
CA ASP A 226 -16.29 28.42 -4.73
C ASP A 226 -14.89 28.29 -4.12
N GLY A 227 -14.00 27.49 -4.71
CA GLY A 227 -12.55 27.74 -4.60
C GLY A 227 -11.93 27.75 -3.18
N GLU A 228 -12.61 27.19 -2.20
CA GLU A 228 -12.14 27.05 -0.81
C GLU A 228 -11.83 25.56 -0.55
N PRO A 229 -10.63 25.18 -0.09
CA PRO A 229 -10.37 23.81 0.33
C PRO A 229 -11.28 23.45 1.50
N SER A 230 -11.94 22.29 1.40
CA SER A 230 -12.79 21.70 2.43
C SER A 230 -12.21 21.91 3.83
N SER A 231 -13.04 22.45 4.72
CA SER A 231 -12.70 23.15 5.95
C SER A 231 -12.09 22.32 7.10
N HIS A 232 -11.61 21.10 6.85
CA HIS A 232 -11.10 20.19 7.90
C HIS A 232 -9.58 20.04 7.96
N LEU A 233 -8.83 20.84 7.22
CA LEU A 233 -7.37 20.90 7.36
C LEU A 233 -6.95 21.58 8.66
N SER A 234 -5.96 21.00 9.36
CA SER A 234 -5.38 21.59 10.57
C SER A 234 -4.89 23.03 10.32
N PRO A 235 -4.83 23.90 11.34
CA PRO A 235 -4.34 25.28 11.19
C PRO A 235 -2.91 25.38 10.62
N ALA A 236 -2.12 24.31 10.71
CA ALA A 236 -0.80 24.20 10.07
C ALA A 236 -0.92 24.03 8.55
N ALA A 237 -1.78 23.13 8.08
CA ALA A 237 -2.07 22.91 6.66
C ALA A 237 -2.68 24.14 5.98
N ARG A 238 -3.53 24.91 6.69
CA ARG A 238 -4.09 26.19 6.19
C ARG A 238 -3.02 27.26 5.90
N ARG A 239 -1.92 27.29 6.66
CA ARG A 239 -0.83 28.27 6.47
C ARG A 239 0.06 27.96 5.27
N ALA A 240 0.11 26.71 4.83
CA ALA A 240 0.88 26.29 3.65
C ALA A 240 0.18 26.66 2.32
N ILE A 241 -1.15 26.71 2.30
CA ILE A 241 -1.96 26.87 1.08
C ILE A 241 -2.05 28.33 0.59
N GLY A 242 -1.85 29.31 1.48
CA GLY A 242 -2.20 30.71 1.25
C GLY A 242 -1.26 31.57 0.38
N ARG A 243 -0.34 31.03 -0.44
CA ARG A 243 0.53 31.89 -1.28
C ARG A 243 0.68 31.42 -2.73
N ASN A 244 0.12 32.25 -3.62
CA ASN A 244 0.37 32.43 -5.06
C ASN A 244 -0.38 31.54 -6.06
N ALA A 245 -1.56 32.02 -6.43
CA ALA A 245 -2.08 31.90 -7.80
C ALA A 245 -1.52 33.04 -8.67
N SER A 246 -0.85 32.74 -9.80
CA SER A 246 -0.96 33.48 -11.08
C SER A 246 0.02 33.00 -12.18
N ARG A 247 -0.59 32.56 -13.29
CA ARG A 247 -0.34 32.82 -14.74
C ARG A 247 1.07 32.84 -15.36
N ASN A 248 1.31 31.94 -16.33
CA ASN A 248 1.44 32.24 -17.77
C ASN A 248 1.70 30.97 -18.62
N ALA A 249 1.13 30.93 -19.84
CA ALA A 249 1.15 29.78 -20.76
C ALA A 249 2.37 29.78 -21.71
N GLY A 250 2.95 28.59 -21.91
CA GLY A 250 4.03 28.24 -22.84
C GLY A 250 4.01 26.71 -23.09
N PRO A 251 4.70 26.17 -24.11
CA PRO A 251 4.42 24.83 -24.64
C PRO A 251 4.96 23.68 -23.75
N ALA A 252 4.24 22.57 -23.80
CA ALA A 252 4.26 21.43 -22.88
C ALA A 252 5.61 20.70 -22.73
N THR A 253 6.11 20.57 -21.50
CA THR A 253 7.02 19.52 -20.95
C THR A 253 7.51 19.84 -19.52
N SER A 254 6.96 20.87 -18.86
CA SER A 254 7.46 21.39 -17.58
C SER A 254 6.68 20.89 -16.35
N GLN A 255 7.25 20.98 -15.14
CA GLN A 255 6.55 20.75 -13.85
C GLN A 255 5.23 21.55 -13.76
N ALA A 256 5.20 22.75 -14.37
CA ALA A 256 4.01 23.59 -14.44
C ALA A 256 2.91 23.00 -15.34
N ASP A 257 3.25 22.18 -16.34
CA ASP A 257 2.28 21.51 -17.21
C ASP A 257 1.71 20.26 -16.54
N TYR A 258 2.52 19.51 -15.81
CA TYR A 258 2.03 18.42 -14.94
C TYR A 258 1.10 18.94 -13.85
N ALA A 259 1.46 20.03 -13.17
CA ALA A 259 0.61 20.64 -12.14
C ALA A 259 -0.74 21.16 -12.70
N ARG A 260 -0.80 21.48 -14.00
CA ARG A 260 -2.03 21.94 -14.67
C ARG A 260 -2.97 20.80 -15.03
N ASP A 261 -2.44 19.63 -15.38
CA ASP A 261 -3.23 18.47 -15.80
C ASP A 261 -2.52 17.16 -15.43
N PRO A 262 -2.48 16.82 -14.12
CA PRO A 262 -1.69 15.69 -13.64
C PRO A 262 -2.24 14.34 -14.13
N ARG A 263 -3.53 14.28 -14.48
CA ARG A 263 -4.22 13.07 -14.92
C ARG A 263 -3.91 12.66 -16.36
N LYS A 264 -3.45 13.58 -17.22
CA LYS A 264 -3.09 13.27 -18.62
C LYS A 264 -1.70 12.67 -18.81
N ILE A 265 -0.81 12.86 -17.83
CA ILE A 265 0.61 12.48 -17.93
C ILE A 265 0.92 11.30 -16.98
N ASP A 266 -0.04 10.88 -16.15
CA ASP A 266 0.05 9.68 -15.33
C ASP A 266 -0.23 8.43 -16.19
N LEU A 267 0.80 7.61 -16.40
CA LEU A 267 0.67 6.31 -17.08
C LEU A 267 0.07 5.23 -16.14
N ALA A 268 -0.12 5.55 -14.86
CA ALA A 268 -0.77 4.73 -13.85
C ALA A 268 -2.12 5.36 -13.43
N ASP A 269 -3.19 4.97 -14.13
CA ASP A 269 -4.58 5.27 -13.78
C ASP A 269 -4.92 6.77 -13.65
N SER A 270 -5.45 7.35 -14.73
CA SER A 270 -5.91 8.75 -14.83
C SER A 270 -7.04 9.14 -13.85
N ASP A 271 -7.68 8.16 -13.22
CA ASP A 271 -8.80 8.39 -12.30
C ASP A 271 -8.38 8.00 -10.87
N GLY A 272 -8.67 8.89 -9.90
CA GLY A 272 -8.14 8.88 -8.54
C GLY A 272 -8.37 7.59 -7.73
N TYR A 273 -7.78 7.52 -6.53
CA TYR A 273 -8.00 6.40 -5.62
C TYR A 273 -9.32 6.53 -4.85
N GLY A 274 -9.84 5.36 -4.43
CA GLY A 274 -11.04 5.26 -3.61
C GLY A 274 -10.83 5.68 -2.16
N SER A 275 -11.95 5.77 -1.45
CA SER A 275 -12.05 5.97 0.00
C SER A 275 -12.93 4.87 0.59
N PRO A 276 -12.87 4.62 1.91
CA PRO A 276 -13.84 3.74 2.58
C PRO A 276 -15.28 4.14 2.25
N THR A 277 -16.19 3.16 2.23
CA THR A 277 -17.62 3.43 1.99
C THR A 277 -18.20 4.34 3.09
N PRO A 278 -19.26 5.13 2.82
CA PRO A 278 -19.94 5.88 3.87
C PRO A 278 -20.41 5.00 5.04
N GLN A 279 -20.79 3.75 4.74
CA GLN A 279 -21.14 2.75 5.75
C GLN A 279 -19.93 2.39 6.62
N ALA A 280 -18.77 2.12 6.03
CA ALA A 280 -17.53 1.85 6.75
C ALA A 280 -17.10 3.03 7.64
N LEU A 281 -17.19 4.27 7.12
CA LEU A 281 -16.87 5.48 7.88
C LEU A 281 -17.78 5.63 9.11
N ALA A 282 -19.10 5.56 8.93
CA ALA A 282 -20.06 5.63 10.04
C ALA A 282 -19.86 4.48 11.05
N TRP A 283 -19.47 3.31 10.57
CA TRP A 283 -19.23 2.13 11.38
C TRP A 283 -17.99 2.25 12.27
N LEU A 284 -16.97 3.04 11.92
CA LEU A 284 -15.79 3.23 12.78
C LEU A 284 -16.16 3.68 14.20
N ALA A 285 -17.10 4.62 14.31
CA ALA A 285 -17.62 5.07 15.60
C ALA A 285 -18.53 4.01 16.27
N GLU A 286 -19.30 3.27 15.49
CA GLU A 286 -20.16 2.20 16.00
C GLU A 286 -19.36 1.04 16.59
N SER A 287 -18.26 0.65 15.95
CA SER A 287 -17.38 -0.41 16.44
C SER A 287 -16.79 -0.08 17.82
N GLN A 288 -16.44 1.20 18.06
CA GLN A 288 -16.00 1.68 19.37
C GLN A 288 -17.13 1.62 20.39
N ARG A 289 -18.32 2.14 20.05
CA ARG A 289 -19.50 2.07 20.94
C ARG A 289 -19.82 0.62 21.33
N GLU A 290 -19.71 -0.31 20.39
CA GLU A 290 -19.95 -1.72 20.63
C GLU A 290 -18.89 -2.34 21.57
N MET A 291 -17.60 -2.01 21.41
CA MET A 291 -16.56 -2.46 22.34
C MET A 291 -16.78 -1.87 23.75
N VAL A 292 -17.13 -0.58 23.87
CA VAL A 292 -17.48 0.04 25.15
C VAL A 292 -18.68 -0.65 25.79
N ARG A 293 -19.72 -0.94 25.01
CA ARG A 293 -20.92 -1.64 25.48
C ARG A 293 -20.59 -3.05 26.00
N ARG A 294 -19.67 -3.76 25.35
CA ARG A 294 -19.21 -5.09 25.78
C ARG A 294 -18.41 -5.05 27.07
N ASN A 295 -17.58 -4.02 27.27
CA ASN A 295 -16.83 -3.84 28.51
C ASN A 295 -17.72 -3.38 29.68
N GLY A 296 -18.74 -2.56 29.40
CA GLY A 296 -19.69 -2.08 30.41
C GLY A 296 -19.13 -1.03 31.38
N ASP A 297 -17.91 -0.56 31.18
CA ASP A 297 -17.22 0.44 32.01
C ASP A 297 -17.36 1.88 31.47
N GLY A 298 -17.97 2.04 30.29
CA GLY A 298 -18.17 3.34 29.64
C GLY A 298 -16.90 3.95 29.06
N ARG A 299 -15.77 3.25 29.06
CA ARG A 299 -14.48 3.78 28.59
C ARG A 299 -14.23 3.39 27.12
N PRO A 300 -13.73 4.31 26.28
CA PRO A 300 -13.24 3.96 24.95
C PRO A 300 -12.17 2.86 25.01
N VAL A 301 -12.21 1.94 24.06
CA VAL A 301 -11.24 0.84 23.99
C VAL A 301 -10.08 1.26 23.08
N PRO A 302 -8.82 1.22 23.57
CA PRO A 302 -7.66 1.52 22.75
C PRO A 302 -7.65 0.66 21.49
N ALA A 303 -7.58 1.26 20.32
CA ALA A 303 -7.62 0.55 19.06
C ALA A 303 -6.60 1.06 18.04
N ILE A 304 -6.07 0.11 17.28
CA ILE A 304 -5.26 0.36 16.09
C ILE A 304 -6.05 -0.04 14.84
N ALA A 305 -5.98 0.79 13.79
CA ALA A 305 -6.61 0.52 12.51
C ALA A 305 -5.57 0.21 11.43
N PHE A 306 -5.95 -0.67 10.50
CA PHE A 306 -5.16 -1.07 9.34
C PHE A 306 -6.01 -0.98 8.06
N GLN A 307 -5.44 -0.40 7.01
CA GLN A 307 -6.08 -0.35 5.69
C GLN A 307 -5.06 -0.31 4.56
N HIS A 308 -5.51 -0.27 3.31
CA HIS A 308 -4.60 -0.24 2.17
C HIS A 308 -4.21 1.17 1.78
N ILE A 309 -5.18 1.92 1.25
CA ILE A 309 -4.99 3.23 0.65
C ILE A 309 -4.96 4.28 1.77
N PRO A 310 -3.92 5.10 1.87
CA PRO A 310 -3.80 6.16 2.86
C PRO A 310 -4.86 7.27 2.67
N PRO A 311 -5.45 7.83 3.74
CA PRO A 311 -6.20 9.08 3.67
C PRO A 311 -5.24 10.28 3.49
N GLN A 312 -5.79 11.46 3.13
CA GLN A 312 -4.99 12.63 2.76
C GLN A 312 -4.10 13.15 3.91
N GLU A 313 -4.52 12.95 5.16
CA GLU A 313 -3.83 13.37 6.39
C GLU A 313 -2.43 12.76 6.51
N PHE A 314 -2.09 11.72 5.76
CA PHE A 314 -0.71 11.25 5.68
C PHE A 314 0.25 12.31 5.11
N TYR A 315 -0.23 13.29 4.35
CA TYR A 315 0.56 14.45 3.94
C TYR A 315 0.92 15.37 5.11
N ASP A 316 0.19 15.34 6.23
CA ASP A 316 0.54 16.11 7.43
C ASP A 316 1.76 15.53 8.17
N CYS A 317 2.18 14.31 7.85
CA CYS A 317 3.47 13.77 8.26
C CYS A 317 4.64 14.35 7.44
N LEU A 318 4.34 15.10 6.37
CA LEU A 318 5.31 15.62 5.43
C LEU A 318 5.44 17.14 5.53
N LYS A 319 6.60 17.64 5.11
CA LYS A 319 6.90 19.05 4.96
C LYS A 319 7.09 19.38 3.50
N GLU A 320 6.33 20.35 3.01
CA GLU A 320 6.53 20.90 1.66
C GLU A 320 7.87 21.64 1.57
N VAL A 321 8.59 21.42 0.48
CA VAL A 321 9.93 21.95 0.22
C VAL A 321 10.08 22.39 -1.24
N PRO A 322 11.08 23.25 -1.55
CA PRO A 322 11.38 23.60 -2.93
C PRO A 322 11.63 22.38 -3.83
N ALA A 323 11.26 22.48 -5.11
CA ALA A 323 11.31 21.38 -6.07
C ALA A 323 12.70 20.77 -6.30
N PHE A 324 13.78 21.46 -5.93
CA PHE A 324 15.16 20.99 -6.08
C PHE A 324 15.76 20.44 -4.79
N THR A 325 14.97 20.34 -3.71
CA THR A 325 15.45 19.79 -2.45
C THR A 325 15.86 18.31 -2.62
N PRO A 326 17.07 17.92 -2.21
CA PRO A 326 17.53 16.53 -2.33
C PRO A 326 16.61 15.53 -1.63
N ASN A 327 16.31 14.42 -2.32
CA ASN A 327 15.39 13.37 -1.88
C ASN A 327 13.94 13.84 -1.63
N ALA A 328 13.56 15.03 -2.08
CA ALA A 328 12.15 15.41 -2.08
C ALA A 328 11.37 14.54 -3.08
N VAL A 329 10.14 14.24 -2.72
CA VAL A 329 9.20 13.43 -3.49
C VAL A 329 8.08 14.35 -3.96
N GLU A 330 7.77 14.31 -5.25
CA GLU A 330 6.67 15.10 -5.80
C GLU A 330 5.33 14.41 -5.55
N GLY A 331 4.36 15.16 -5.01
CA GLY A 331 3.01 14.66 -4.81
C GLY A 331 2.32 14.35 -6.15
N THR A 332 1.28 13.53 -6.09
CA THR A 332 0.47 13.14 -7.25
C THR A 332 -0.93 13.74 -7.16
N ARG A 333 -1.60 13.88 -8.32
CA ARG A 333 -3.00 14.36 -8.46
C ARG A 333 -3.31 15.63 -7.66
N ALA A 334 -4.14 15.57 -6.61
CA ALA A 334 -4.48 16.73 -5.77
C ALA A 334 -3.24 17.41 -5.14
N PHE A 335 -2.12 16.68 -5.04
CA PHE A 335 -0.83 17.14 -4.53
C PHE A 335 0.23 17.37 -5.61
N ALA A 336 -0.15 17.27 -6.89
CA ALA A 336 0.74 17.49 -8.02
C ALA A 336 1.45 18.85 -7.99
N GLY A 337 2.71 18.86 -8.43
CA GLY A 337 3.53 20.06 -8.53
C GLY A 337 4.16 20.51 -7.21
N ARG A 338 3.78 19.92 -6.07
CA ARG A 338 4.34 20.18 -4.74
C ARG A 338 5.34 19.07 -4.39
N CYS A 339 6.45 19.44 -3.75
CA CYS A 339 7.52 18.50 -3.37
C CYS A 339 7.62 18.40 -1.85
N TYR A 340 7.83 17.20 -1.35
CA TYR A 340 7.73 16.89 0.07
C TYR A 340 8.94 16.11 0.57
N VAL A 341 9.28 16.31 1.84
CA VAL A 341 10.15 15.44 2.63
C VAL A 341 9.41 15.05 3.91
N LEU A 342 9.86 14.00 4.61
CA LEU A 342 9.33 13.71 5.95
C LEU A 342 9.54 14.92 6.88
N ASP A 343 8.49 15.29 7.60
CA ASP A 343 8.63 16.23 8.71
C ASP A 343 9.21 15.47 9.92
N ARG A 344 10.49 15.74 10.19
CA ARG A 344 11.24 15.10 11.28
C ARG A 344 10.80 15.55 12.67
N SER A 345 9.99 16.60 12.79
CA SER A 345 9.44 17.04 14.07
C SER A 345 8.28 16.16 14.56
N VAL A 346 7.58 15.50 13.64
CA VAL A 346 6.44 14.61 13.93
C VAL A 346 6.72 13.15 13.58
N CYS A 347 7.64 12.86 12.66
CA CYS A 347 8.00 11.51 12.27
C CYS A 347 9.04 10.87 13.20
N ARG A 348 8.80 9.61 13.57
CA ARG A 348 9.73 8.80 14.38
C ARG A 348 11.09 8.62 13.66
N PRO A 349 12.22 8.56 14.38
CA PRO A 349 13.53 8.24 13.80
C PRO A 349 13.52 6.93 13.00
N GLY A 350 14.29 6.88 11.91
CA GLY A 350 14.33 5.73 11.00
C GLY A 350 13.23 5.70 9.93
N SER A 351 12.25 6.61 10.01
CA SER A 351 11.22 6.80 8.99
C SER A 351 11.80 7.13 7.61
N ARG A 352 11.15 6.63 6.56
CA ARG A 352 11.52 6.82 5.16
C ARG A 352 10.30 7.12 4.28
N LEU A 353 10.37 8.23 3.55
CA LEU A 353 9.52 8.51 2.40
C LEU A 353 10.29 8.08 1.15
N GLY A 354 9.72 7.15 0.39
CA GLY A 354 10.34 6.53 -0.78
C GLY A 354 9.68 6.93 -2.09
N GLU A 355 8.39 7.27 -2.05
CA GLU A 355 7.56 7.70 -3.18
C GLU A 355 6.37 8.53 -2.70
N ALA A 356 5.60 9.08 -3.65
CA ALA A 356 4.45 9.92 -3.36
C ALA A 356 3.39 9.16 -2.56
N ILE A 357 2.56 9.90 -1.82
CA ILE A 357 1.42 9.30 -1.12
C ILE A 357 0.26 9.18 -2.10
N GLY A 358 -0.09 7.94 -2.44
CA GLY A 358 -1.24 7.60 -3.26
C GLY A 358 -2.53 7.62 -2.46
N CYS A 359 -3.15 8.79 -2.29
CA CYS A 359 -4.44 8.93 -1.56
C CYS A 359 -5.60 9.36 -2.49
N ALA A 360 -6.84 9.28 -1.99
CA ALA A 360 -8.00 9.84 -2.67
C ALA A 360 -7.84 11.36 -2.91
N ASP A 361 -8.47 11.88 -3.97
CA ASP A 361 -8.39 13.30 -4.34
C ASP A 361 -9.23 14.20 -3.42
N VAL A 362 -10.22 13.64 -2.73
CA VAL A 362 -11.07 14.34 -1.75
C VAL A 362 -10.91 13.66 -0.40
N ASN A 363 -10.67 14.45 0.65
CA ASN A 363 -10.65 13.94 2.02
C ASN A 363 -12.08 13.55 2.45
N CYS A 364 -12.26 12.29 2.83
CA CYS A 364 -13.55 11.74 3.27
C CYS A 364 -13.82 11.93 4.78
N GLY A 365 -12.94 12.59 5.53
CA GLY A 365 -13.08 12.83 6.96
C GLY A 365 -12.77 11.60 7.82
N GLN A 366 -12.05 10.61 7.29
CA GLN A 366 -11.80 9.35 7.97
C GLN A 366 -11.01 9.54 9.28
N VAL A 367 -9.89 10.30 9.23
CA VAL A 367 -9.06 10.50 10.43
C VAL A 367 -9.84 11.27 11.49
N GLN A 368 -10.58 12.31 11.10
CA GLN A 368 -11.46 13.03 12.03
C GLN A 368 -12.50 12.10 12.67
N THR A 369 -13.13 11.23 11.89
CA THR A 369 -14.10 10.23 12.40
C THR A 369 -13.46 9.30 13.44
N MET A 370 -12.20 8.89 13.22
CA MET A 370 -11.46 8.07 14.18
C MET A 370 -11.11 8.83 15.47
N VAL A 371 -10.69 10.09 15.34
CA VAL A 371 -10.40 10.97 16.48
C VAL A 371 -11.67 11.21 17.30
N ASP A 372 -12.79 11.53 16.65
CA ASP A 372 -14.09 11.79 17.31
C ASP A 372 -14.64 10.52 18.00
N ALA A 373 -14.32 9.33 17.49
CA ALA A 373 -14.67 8.07 18.14
C ALA A 373 -13.89 7.81 19.44
N GLY A 374 -12.76 8.49 19.66
CA GLY A 374 -12.04 8.58 20.94
C GLY A 374 -11.20 7.37 21.36
N GLY A 375 -11.32 6.20 20.70
CA GLY A 375 -10.57 4.99 21.04
C GLY A 375 -9.36 4.71 20.15
N TYR A 376 -9.28 5.31 18.96
CA TYR A 376 -8.22 5.03 17.99
C TYR A 376 -6.94 5.82 18.30
N PHE A 377 -5.80 5.13 18.36
CA PHE A 377 -4.49 5.76 18.58
C PHE A 377 -3.54 5.65 17.38
N ALA A 378 -3.87 4.81 16.38
CA ALA A 378 -3.04 4.63 15.20
C ALA A 378 -3.83 4.15 13.96
N LEU A 379 -3.38 4.57 12.79
CA LEU A 379 -3.78 4.09 11.46
C LEU A 379 -2.55 3.71 10.64
N PHE A 380 -2.48 2.46 10.19
CA PHE A 380 -1.38 1.95 9.38
C PHE A 380 -1.83 1.49 7.99
N CYS A 381 -1.08 1.93 6.98
CA CYS A 381 -1.38 1.72 5.56
C CYS A 381 -0.30 0.94 4.81
N GLY A 382 -0.66 0.42 3.63
CA GLY A 382 0.21 -0.17 2.62
C GLY A 382 0.25 0.73 1.37
N HIS A 383 0.00 0.16 0.19
CA HIS A 383 -0.25 0.83 -1.10
C HIS A 383 0.98 1.48 -1.76
N ASP A 384 1.71 2.32 -1.04
CA ASP A 384 2.93 2.97 -1.53
C ASP A 384 4.15 2.16 -1.12
N HIS A 385 4.58 1.26 -1.99
CA HIS A 385 5.48 0.14 -1.69
C HIS A 385 6.83 0.51 -1.06
N LYS A 386 7.32 1.73 -1.26
CA LYS A 386 8.64 2.24 -0.80
C LYS A 386 8.54 3.06 0.48
N ASN A 387 7.33 3.40 0.93
CA ASN A 387 7.11 4.19 2.13
C ASN A 387 7.23 3.32 3.39
N ALA A 388 7.93 3.83 4.40
CA ALA A 388 8.16 3.15 5.66
C ALA A 388 8.39 4.20 6.76
N PHE A 389 7.34 4.88 7.19
CA PHE A 389 7.39 5.91 8.22
C PHE A 389 6.29 5.76 9.26
N VAL A 390 6.42 6.47 10.37
CA VAL A 390 5.37 6.67 11.38
C VAL A 390 5.45 8.12 11.84
N GLY A 391 4.39 8.90 11.62
CA GLY A 391 4.25 10.27 12.09
C GLY A 391 3.12 10.39 13.10
N HIS A 392 3.27 11.26 14.10
CA HIS A 392 2.23 11.57 15.07
C HIS A 392 1.58 12.90 14.72
N VAL A 393 0.30 12.86 14.31
CA VAL A 393 -0.46 14.05 13.89
C VAL A 393 -1.83 14.02 14.54
N ASP A 394 -2.23 15.14 15.15
CA ASP A 394 -3.56 15.36 15.73
C ASP A 394 -4.05 14.22 16.66
N GLY A 395 -3.13 13.68 17.47
CA GLY A 395 -3.42 12.64 18.45
C GLY A 395 -3.42 11.21 17.90
N LEU A 396 -3.11 11.02 16.62
CA LEU A 396 -3.08 9.72 15.94
C LEU A 396 -1.69 9.45 15.34
N ASP A 397 -1.21 8.21 15.47
CA ASP A 397 -0.07 7.77 14.67
C ASP A 397 -0.52 7.34 13.27
N LEU A 398 0.02 7.99 12.25
CA LEU A 398 -0.15 7.64 10.84
C LEU A 398 1.11 6.94 10.33
N GLY A 399 1.01 5.69 9.91
CA GLY A 399 2.16 4.87 9.56
C GLY A 399 2.04 4.06 8.27
N TYR A 400 3.18 3.81 7.62
CA TYR A 400 3.28 2.96 6.44
C TYR A 400 4.07 1.69 6.73
N ALA A 401 3.69 0.59 6.07
CA ALA A 401 4.57 -0.53 5.81
C ALA A 401 4.90 -0.61 4.31
N PRO A 402 6.17 -0.87 3.94
CA PRO A 402 6.54 -1.13 2.56
C PRO A 402 6.04 -2.49 2.11
N THR A 403 6.11 -2.76 0.81
CA THR A 403 5.79 -4.09 0.25
C THR A 403 6.67 -5.19 0.87
N CYS A 404 6.02 -6.31 1.20
CA CYS A 404 6.69 -7.54 1.62
C CYS A 404 6.78 -8.59 0.50
N GLY A 405 6.06 -8.39 -0.62
CA GLY A 405 6.14 -9.22 -1.82
C GLY A 405 7.44 -9.01 -2.60
N PHE A 406 7.74 -9.88 -3.57
CA PHE A 406 8.90 -9.74 -4.48
C PHE A 406 8.53 -9.69 -5.96
N ALA A 407 7.26 -9.90 -6.32
CA ALA A 407 6.80 -9.82 -7.70
C ALA A 407 6.44 -8.39 -8.14
N SER A 408 6.06 -7.51 -7.24
CA SER A 408 5.71 -6.13 -7.53
C SER A 408 6.92 -5.20 -7.56
N TYR A 409 6.72 -3.96 -8.05
CA TYR A 409 7.69 -2.88 -7.86
C TYR A 409 7.89 -2.62 -6.35
N GLY A 410 8.92 -1.87 -5.96
CA GLY A 410 9.14 -1.60 -4.54
C GLY A 410 10.60 -1.30 -4.24
N PRO A 411 10.99 -1.22 -2.96
CA PRO A 411 12.36 -0.86 -2.61
C PRO A 411 13.31 -2.01 -2.95
N LYS A 412 14.61 -1.73 -2.86
CA LYS A 412 15.68 -2.75 -2.91
C LYS A 412 15.31 -3.96 -2.05
N SER A 413 15.68 -5.17 -2.50
CA SER A 413 15.37 -6.44 -1.84
C SER A 413 15.59 -6.40 -0.33
N ARG A 414 16.76 -5.93 0.09
CA ARG A 414 17.15 -5.80 1.51
C ARG A 414 16.24 -4.91 2.37
N LEU A 415 15.42 -4.06 1.75
CA LEU A 415 14.53 -3.10 2.40
C LEU A 415 13.05 -3.50 2.33
N ARG A 416 12.70 -4.51 1.51
CA ARG A 416 11.38 -5.15 1.59
C ARG A 416 11.22 -5.74 2.98
N GLY A 417 10.05 -5.63 3.57
CA GLY A 417 9.90 -5.96 4.99
C GLY A 417 8.48 -6.01 5.49
N ILE A 418 8.34 -6.57 6.68
CA ILE A 418 7.09 -6.73 7.41
C ILE A 418 7.19 -5.88 8.67
N ARG A 419 6.13 -5.15 9.04
CA ARG A 419 6.15 -4.30 10.23
C ARG A 419 5.70 -5.11 11.44
N LEU A 420 6.51 -5.13 12.49
CA LEU A 420 6.19 -5.71 13.79
C LEU A 420 5.64 -4.62 14.71
N PHE A 421 4.60 -4.97 15.44
CA PHE A 421 4.04 -4.22 16.55
C PHE A 421 4.12 -5.07 17.82
N GLU A 422 4.52 -4.46 18.93
CA GLU A 422 4.42 -5.05 20.25
C GLU A 422 3.65 -4.08 21.16
N PHE A 423 2.53 -4.56 21.67
CA PHE A 423 1.62 -3.86 22.55
C PHE A 423 1.78 -4.39 23.98
N HIS A 424 1.55 -3.52 24.97
CA HIS A 424 1.46 -3.90 26.37
C HIS A 424 0.06 -3.62 26.90
N GLU A 425 -0.52 -4.58 27.62
CA GLU A 425 -1.88 -4.50 28.15
C GLU A 425 -2.12 -3.28 29.05
N SER A 426 -1.10 -2.84 29.79
CA SER A 426 -1.21 -1.68 30.68
C SER A 426 -1.44 -0.36 29.96
N ASP A 427 -0.95 -0.23 28.72
CA ASP A 427 -1.14 0.94 27.86
C ASP A 427 -0.89 0.55 26.38
N PRO A 428 -1.89 0.00 25.69
CA PRO A 428 -1.73 -0.43 24.29
C PRO A 428 -1.38 0.73 23.36
N SER A 429 -1.72 1.97 23.70
CA SER A 429 -1.39 3.15 22.89
C SER A 429 0.11 3.47 22.86
N ARG A 430 0.87 3.01 23.86
CA ARG A 430 2.33 3.13 23.93
C ARG A 430 3.06 1.94 23.32
N TYR A 431 2.56 1.47 22.19
CA TYR A 431 3.15 0.35 21.45
C TYR A 431 4.53 0.68 20.89
N THR A 432 5.34 -0.36 20.70
CA THR A 432 6.57 -0.28 19.92
C THR A 432 6.36 -0.85 18.52
N THR A 433 7.05 -0.30 17.53
CA THR A 433 7.01 -0.84 16.16
C THR A 433 8.36 -0.73 15.48
N ARG A 434 8.67 -1.72 14.64
CA ARG A 434 9.88 -1.73 13.80
C ARG A 434 9.66 -2.52 12.52
N MET A 435 10.50 -2.25 11.52
CA MET A 435 10.55 -3.07 10.31
C MET A 435 11.40 -4.31 10.52
N LEU A 436 10.88 -5.46 10.08
CA LEU A 436 11.62 -6.70 9.91
C LEU A 436 11.96 -6.83 8.42
N THR A 437 13.17 -6.44 8.05
CA THR A 437 13.56 -6.38 6.63
C THR A 437 14.17 -7.70 6.14
N TYR A 438 14.04 -7.99 4.84
CA TYR A 438 14.69 -9.13 4.22
C TYR A 438 16.21 -9.13 4.43
N GLY A 439 16.83 -7.95 4.38
CA GLY A 439 18.27 -7.81 4.63
C GLY A 439 18.68 -8.18 6.05
N GLU A 440 17.87 -7.81 7.05
CA GLU A 440 18.09 -8.17 8.46
C GLU A 440 17.84 -9.65 8.72
N LEU A 441 16.73 -10.18 8.21
CA LEU A 441 16.26 -11.53 8.56
C LEU A 441 16.94 -12.64 7.76
N VAL A 442 17.22 -12.41 6.48
CA VAL A 442 17.67 -13.45 5.56
C VAL A 442 19.15 -13.26 5.19
N GLY A 443 19.66 -12.02 5.19
CA GLY A 443 21.08 -11.69 5.02
C GLY A 443 21.67 -11.92 3.61
N ARG A 444 21.01 -12.69 2.75
CA ARG A 444 21.39 -12.88 1.34
C ARG A 444 20.69 -11.90 0.40
N ARG A 445 21.17 -11.81 -0.84
CA ARG A 445 20.44 -11.14 -1.93
C ARG A 445 19.23 -11.98 -2.34
N SER A 446 18.20 -11.32 -2.88
CA SER A 446 17.07 -12.00 -3.50
C SER A 446 17.51 -12.86 -4.68
N ARG A 447 16.72 -13.88 -4.99
CA ARG A 447 16.92 -14.81 -6.10
C ARG A 447 16.83 -14.12 -7.46
N ASN A 448 16.17 -12.95 -7.54
CA ASN A 448 16.02 -12.18 -8.78
C ASN A 448 16.30 -10.68 -8.58
N GLU A 449 17.54 -10.36 -8.22
CA GLU A 449 17.99 -8.96 -8.04
C GLU A 449 17.82 -8.09 -9.28
N THR A 450 17.89 -8.65 -10.49
CA THR A 450 17.69 -7.89 -11.73
C THR A 450 16.25 -7.36 -11.80
N ARG A 451 15.24 -8.22 -11.56
CA ARG A 451 13.84 -7.80 -11.47
C ARG A 451 13.64 -6.76 -10.38
N VAL A 452 14.20 -7.00 -9.20
CA VAL A 452 14.10 -6.07 -8.06
C VAL A 452 14.74 -4.72 -8.39
N PHE A 453 15.88 -4.70 -9.08
CA PHE A 453 16.53 -3.47 -9.52
C PHE A 453 15.64 -2.67 -10.47
N PHE A 454 15.05 -3.33 -11.48
CA PHE A 454 14.10 -2.69 -12.39
C PHE A 454 12.84 -2.22 -11.67
N GLY A 455 12.32 -2.98 -10.69
CA GLY A 455 11.18 -2.57 -9.86
C GLY A 455 11.47 -1.39 -8.93
N ASP A 456 12.69 -1.28 -8.40
CA ASP A 456 13.12 -0.16 -7.53
C ASP A 456 13.30 1.15 -8.33
N HIS A 457 13.73 1.03 -9.58
CA HIS A 457 14.01 2.16 -10.47
C HIS A 457 12.95 2.32 -11.57
N LEU A 458 11.82 1.61 -11.49
CA LEU A 458 10.77 1.72 -12.49
C LEU A 458 10.26 3.17 -12.49
N VAL A 459 10.49 3.86 -13.60
CA VAL A 459 9.93 5.19 -13.87
C VAL A 459 8.60 4.94 -14.55
N THR A 460 7.53 4.96 -13.76
CA THR A 460 6.17 4.80 -14.26
C THR A 460 5.64 6.09 -14.84
N ASP A 461 6.19 7.25 -14.44
CA ASP A 461 5.72 8.56 -14.84
C ASP A 461 6.80 9.65 -14.75
N GLY A 462 6.48 10.86 -15.22
CA GLY A 462 7.36 12.02 -15.16
C GLY A 462 7.76 12.46 -13.74
N PRO A 463 6.85 12.46 -12.74
CA PRO A 463 7.19 12.66 -11.33
C PRO A 463 8.25 11.70 -10.79
N SER A 464 8.08 10.39 -10.98
CA SER A 464 9.03 9.37 -10.49
C SER A 464 10.41 9.52 -11.08
N LEU A 465 10.51 9.94 -12.36
CA LEU A 465 11.79 10.28 -12.97
C LEU A 465 12.48 11.45 -12.25
N ARG A 466 11.73 12.52 -11.99
CA ARG A 466 12.24 13.72 -11.30
C ARG A 466 12.66 13.40 -9.87
N ASP A 467 11.90 12.58 -9.16
CA ASP A 467 12.26 12.09 -7.83
C ASP A 467 13.57 11.30 -7.84
N GLN A 468 13.77 10.41 -8.81
CA GLN A 468 15.04 9.69 -8.97
C GLN A 468 16.20 10.64 -9.26
N LEU A 469 15.99 11.66 -10.08
CA LEU A 469 17.01 12.69 -10.36
C LEU A 469 17.36 13.54 -9.13
N ARG A 470 16.41 13.74 -8.20
CA ARG A 470 16.66 14.43 -6.91
C ARG A 470 17.46 13.61 -5.91
N ARG A 471 17.68 12.30 -6.17
CA ARG A 471 18.51 11.46 -5.30
C ARG A 471 20.00 11.71 -5.60
N PRO A 472 20.81 12.15 -4.61
CA PRO A 472 22.22 12.51 -4.84
C PRO A 472 23.04 11.38 -5.48
N SER A 473 22.80 10.13 -5.09
CA SER A 473 23.51 8.98 -5.66
C SER A 473 23.23 8.78 -7.16
N VAL A 474 22.01 9.06 -7.61
CA VAL A 474 21.61 8.93 -9.02
C VAL A 474 22.21 10.08 -9.81
N PHE A 475 22.11 11.31 -9.30
CA PHE A 475 22.72 12.49 -9.91
C PHE A 475 24.24 12.34 -10.10
N VAL A 476 24.96 11.91 -9.06
CA VAL A 476 26.41 11.65 -9.13
C VAL A 476 26.74 10.57 -10.16
N THR A 477 25.95 9.50 -10.24
CA THR A 477 26.15 8.42 -11.22
C THR A 477 25.98 8.94 -12.65
N LEU A 478 24.92 9.71 -12.91
CA LEU A 478 24.65 10.29 -14.24
C LEU A 478 25.72 11.30 -14.65
N VAL A 479 26.16 12.18 -13.73
CA VAL A 479 27.27 13.10 -13.97
C VAL A 479 28.57 12.34 -14.25
N GLY A 480 28.83 11.25 -13.52
CA GLY A 480 29.99 10.39 -13.75
C GLY A 480 29.98 9.73 -15.13
N ILE A 481 28.83 9.20 -15.56
CA ILE A 481 28.66 8.62 -16.91
C ILE A 481 28.84 9.68 -17.98
N ALA A 482 28.18 10.85 -17.84
CA ALA A 482 28.29 11.95 -18.80
C ALA A 482 29.73 12.47 -18.90
N GLY A 483 30.43 12.61 -17.77
CA GLY A 483 31.85 12.95 -17.73
C GLY A 483 32.74 11.90 -18.41
N GLY A 484 32.45 10.61 -18.22
CA GLY A 484 33.14 9.51 -18.90
C GLY A 484 32.95 9.53 -20.43
N VAL A 485 31.73 9.78 -20.89
CA VAL A 485 31.41 9.92 -22.33
C VAL A 485 32.10 11.14 -22.93
N ALA A 486 32.05 12.30 -22.26
CA ALA A 486 32.72 13.52 -22.71
C ALA A 486 34.25 13.32 -22.78
N ALA A 487 34.86 12.64 -21.80
CA ALA A 487 36.27 12.30 -21.80
C ALA A 487 36.65 11.34 -22.95
N ALA A 488 35.79 10.37 -23.25
CA ALA A 488 35.99 9.44 -24.37
C ALA A 488 35.93 10.14 -25.73
N ILE A 489 34.96 11.05 -25.92
CA ILE A 489 34.83 11.88 -27.12
C ILE A 489 36.03 12.81 -27.25
N GLY A 490 36.42 13.52 -26.18
CA GLY A 490 37.60 14.39 -26.17
C GLY A 490 38.88 13.64 -26.53
N SER A 491 39.06 12.42 -26.00
CA SER A 491 40.19 11.55 -26.32
C SER A 491 40.18 11.06 -27.78
N ALA A 492 39.00 10.79 -28.35
CA ALA A 492 38.87 10.45 -29.76
C ALA A 492 39.20 11.65 -30.67
N CYS A 493 38.70 12.84 -30.37
CA CYS A 493 39.01 14.07 -31.09
C CYS A 493 40.50 14.43 -31.01
N ALA A 494 41.13 14.33 -29.83
CA ALA A 494 42.56 14.59 -29.66
C ALA A 494 43.43 13.60 -30.45
N ARG A 495 43.05 12.31 -30.50
CA ARG A 495 43.72 11.31 -31.35
C ARG A 495 43.53 11.59 -32.84
N GLY A 496 42.35 12.04 -33.25
CA GLY A 496 42.07 12.49 -34.62
C GLY A 496 42.92 13.70 -35.02
N ALA A 497 42.99 14.71 -34.16
CA ALA A 497 43.80 15.92 -34.38
C ALA A 497 45.30 15.62 -34.48
N ARG A 498 45.84 14.75 -33.62
CA ARG A 498 47.25 14.30 -33.72
C ARG A 498 47.55 13.54 -35.01
N ARG A 499 46.59 12.76 -35.51
CA ARG A 499 46.71 12.06 -36.81
C ARG A 499 46.67 13.02 -38.00
N LEU A 500 45.93 14.12 -37.89
CA LEU A 500 45.88 15.18 -38.91
C LEU A 500 47.14 16.05 -38.91
N LEU A 501 47.70 16.35 -37.73
CA LEU A 501 48.94 17.13 -37.59
C LEU A 501 50.20 16.35 -38.01
N ASN A 502 50.19 15.02 -37.88
CA ASN A 502 51.30 14.15 -38.31
C ASN A 502 51.15 13.63 -39.75
N ARG A 503 50.26 14.21 -40.57
CA ARG A 503 50.23 13.90 -42.01
C ARG A 503 51.38 14.64 -42.70
N PRO A 504 52.33 13.94 -43.34
CA PRO A 504 53.37 14.61 -44.12
C PRO A 504 52.73 15.36 -45.29
N SER A 505 53.14 16.63 -45.47
CA SER A 505 52.75 17.46 -46.61
C SER A 505 53.17 16.78 -47.91
N ARG A 506 52.20 16.53 -48.79
CA ARG A 506 52.43 16.13 -50.18
C ARG A 506 52.05 17.26 -51.10
#